data_AF-I7M4B3-F1
#
_entry.id   AF-I7M4B3-F1
#
_cell.length_a   1.000
_cell.length_b   1.000
_cell.length_c   1.000
_cell.angle_alpha   90.00
_cell.angle_beta   90.00
_cell.angle_gamma   90.00
#
_symmetry.space_group_name_H-M   'P 1'
#
loop_
_entity.id
_entity.type
_entity.pdbx_description
1 polymer ?
#
loop_
_entity_poly.entity_id
_entity_poly.type
_entity_poly.pdbx_seq_one_letter_code
_entity_poly.pdbx_strand_id
1 'polypeptide(L)'
;MSSIKQKKKRKTCIHFFSFYIDDNIEIFIANLQNNNRINISKYVGESKQQDQIHPSEQFLIETISTDDTIVPVAQLDKIAQETFDIEKYEVIIRSLTRILEKELNSNKIIKLLIISDYLLKNGCSGCIDDLRDHLYIFKYFQKYEEQKATEMQAIIQKKALHLCKLLEDKQLLQKEKIISCQIKRQLEANKSQIYGLGNIEGLDATEQSKFSRLKSLKYFVQLNDLVENYFYKYLDNMNDKLDDMTETIGVKVDQYIGYIQKKIQSHSTDKSQNSQFVDSCMDYDIDGANGAQKNQFEPAIGTDILEFEDNPDEETFATQNKKEEQKQQQQQQKQEIKEEKQHQKQTEYENEELQMIDLLELEDNTDSKFGTSNQYSKNKDYLL
;
A
#
# COMPACT_ATOMS: atom_id res chain seq x y z
N MET A 1 -24.90 71.42 -81.14
CA MET A 1 -23.91 70.53 -81.81
C MET A 1 -22.53 70.78 -81.21
N SER A 2 -21.71 69.74 -81.08
CA SER A 2 -20.33 69.71 -80.53
C SER A 2 -20.21 69.25 -79.07
N SER A 3 -20.48 67.95 -78.87
CA SER A 3 -19.84 67.12 -77.85
C SER A 3 -19.48 65.81 -78.54
N ILE A 4 -18.53 65.04 -78.01
CA ILE A 4 -17.93 63.81 -78.58
C ILE A 4 -16.63 64.08 -79.37
N LYS A 5 -15.50 64.24 -78.64
CA LYS A 5 -14.16 63.84 -79.15
C LYS A 5 -13.03 63.77 -78.10
N GLN A 6 -13.31 63.33 -76.86
CA GLN A 6 -12.24 63.10 -75.84
C GLN A 6 -12.39 61.82 -74.99
N LYS A 7 -12.83 60.69 -75.56
CA LYS A 7 -12.93 59.40 -74.82
C LYS A 7 -12.18 58.23 -75.49
N LYS A 8 -10.93 58.41 -75.93
CA LYS A 8 -10.16 57.31 -76.57
C LYS A 8 -8.68 57.15 -76.18
N LYS A 9 -8.26 57.59 -74.99
CA LYS A 9 -6.85 57.39 -74.52
C LYS A 9 -6.67 56.89 -73.07
N ARG A 10 -7.68 56.26 -72.45
CA ARG A 10 -7.57 55.74 -71.06
C ARG A 10 -7.86 54.24 -70.89
N LYS A 11 -7.81 53.42 -71.95
CA LYS A 11 -8.13 51.99 -71.86
C LYS A 11 -6.95 51.01 -72.01
N THR A 12 -5.74 51.48 -72.25
CA THR A 12 -4.58 50.60 -72.48
C THR A 12 -3.56 50.51 -71.36
N CYS A 13 -3.68 51.32 -70.29
CA CYS A 13 -2.74 51.24 -69.15
C CYS A 13 -3.23 50.36 -67.97
N ILE A 14 -4.49 49.92 -67.95
CA ILE A 14 -5.04 49.14 -66.82
C ILE A 14 -4.79 47.63 -67.00
N HIS A 15 -4.65 47.14 -68.23
CA HIS A 15 -4.45 45.70 -68.47
C HIS A 15 -3.02 45.20 -68.19
N PHE A 16 -2.00 46.07 -68.16
CA PHE A 16 -0.63 45.65 -67.86
C PHE A 16 -0.33 45.52 -66.36
N PHE A 17 -1.08 46.23 -65.51
CA PHE A 17 -0.86 46.19 -64.05
C PHE A 17 -1.62 45.06 -63.34
N SER A 18 -2.69 44.54 -63.94
CA SER A 18 -3.45 43.42 -63.34
C SER A 18 -2.71 42.09 -63.47
N PHE A 19 -1.98 41.86 -64.56
CA PHE A 19 -1.34 40.58 -64.82
C PHE A 19 -0.08 40.35 -63.97
N TYR A 20 0.61 41.42 -63.56
CA TYR A 20 1.85 41.32 -62.78
C TYR A 20 1.62 41.15 -61.27
N ILE A 21 0.40 41.41 -60.79
CA ILE A 21 0.05 41.25 -59.37
C ILE A 21 -0.37 39.80 -59.10
N ASP A 22 -1.05 39.13 -60.03
CA ASP A 22 -1.56 37.78 -59.83
C ASP A 22 -0.43 36.73 -59.77
N ASP A 23 0.58 36.79 -60.64
CA ASP A 23 1.70 35.83 -60.63
C ASP A 23 2.57 35.93 -59.37
N ASN A 24 2.76 37.15 -58.84
CA ASN A 24 3.54 37.36 -57.62
C ASN A 24 2.78 36.93 -56.36
N ILE A 25 1.44 37.02 -56.38
CA ILE A 25 0.60 36.52 -55.29
C ILE A 25 0.59 34.99 -55.29
N GLU A 26 0.51 34.32 -56.44
CA GLU A 26 0.59 32.86 -56.50
C GLU A 26 1.95 32.32 -56.02
N ILE A 27 3.05 32.97 -56.42
CA ILE A 27 4.40 32.62 -55.92
C ILE A 27 4.51 32.85 -54.42
N PHE A 28 3.92 33.93 -53.89
CA PHE A 28 3.92 34.22 -52.46
C PHE A 28 3.06 33.23 -51.66
N ILE A 29 1.90 32.84 -52.19
CA ILE A 29 1.03 31.82 -51.59
C ILE A 29 1.72 30.45 -51.62
N ALA A 30 2.37 30.08 -52.73
CA ALA A 30 3.12 28.84 -52.85
C ALA A 30 4.32 28.79 -51.87
N ASN A 31 5.03 29.91 -51.71
CA ASN A 31 6.14 30.03 -50.75
C ASN A 31 5.65 30.00 -49.29
N LEU A 32 4.50 30.60 -48.97
CA LEU A 32 3.89 30.49 -47.64
C LEU A 32 3.45 29.06 -47.34
N GLN A 33 2.83 28.36 -48.30
CA GLN A 33 2.42 26.97 -48.14
C GLN A 33 3.62 26.03 -47.98
N ASN A 34 4.71 26.26 -48.72
CA ASN A 34 5.94 25.49 -48.58
C ASN A 34 6.67 25.77 -47.27
N ASN A 35 6.80 27.03 -46.85
CA ASN A 35 7.43 27.38 -45.57
C ASN A 35 6.64 26.84 -44.37
N ASN A 36 5.31 26.88 -44.44
CA ASN A 36 4.46 26.27 -43.40
C ASN A 36 4.53 24.75 -43.42
N ARG A 37 4.57 24.10 -44.59
CA ARG A 37 4.79 22.65 -44.67
C ARG A 37 6.16 22.23 -44.15
N ILE A 38 7.21 22.99 -44.43
CA ILE A 38 8.57 22.70 -43.96
C ILE A 38 8.63 22.84 -42.43
N ASN A 39 8.04 23.89 -41.87
CA ASN A 39 7.97 24.07 -40.41
C ASN A 39 7.11 22.99 -39.75
N ILE A 40 5.93 22.66 -40.30
CA ILE A 40 5.09 21.57 -39.78
C ILE A 40 5.85 20.23 -39.90
N SER A 41 6.55 19.96 -41.00
CA SER A 41 7.34 18.72 -41.16
C SER A 41 8.53 18.64 -40.22
N LYS A 42 9.13 19.78 -39.84
CA LYS A 42 10.21 19.85 -38.86
C LYS A 42 9.69 19.56 -37.45
N TYR A 43 8.58 20.18 -37.06
CA TYR A 43 7.93 19.91 -35.77
C TYR A 43 7.27 18.52 -35.70
N VAL A 44 6.75 17.99 -36.82
CA VAL A 44 6.20 16.62 -36.94
C VAL A 44 7.32 15.57 -37.04
N GLY A 45 8.50 15.95 -37.56
CA GLY A 45 9.69 15.10 -37.57
C GLY A 45 10.36 15.00 -36.20
N GLU A 46 10.40 16.10 -35.45
CA GLU A 46 10.89 16.15 -34.06
C GLU A 46 9.93 15.43 -33.09
N SER A 47 8.62 15.39 -33.36
CA SER A 47 7.65 14.61 -32.58
C SER A 47 7.55 13.13 -32.96
N LYS A 48 8.18 12.69 -34.06
CA LYS A 48 8.29 11.26 -34.44
C LYS A 48 9.53 10.56 -33.90
N GLN A 49 10.42 11.28 -33.20
CA GLN A 49 11.57 10.67 -32.51
C GLN A 49 11.24 10.19 -31.08
N GLN A 50 9.97 10.26 -30.65
CA GLN A 50 9.56 9.94 -29.26
C GLN A 50 8.61 8.74 -29.08
N ASP A 51 8.40 7.89 -30.11
CA ASP A 51 7.59 6.66 -29.95
C ASP A 51 8.43 5.38 -29.87
N GLN A 52 9.71 5.46 -29.54
CA GLN A 52 10.42 4.30 -29.02
C GLN A 52 10.13 4.21 -27.52
N ILE A 53 8.97 3.61 -27.20
CA ILE A 53 8.63 3.26 -25.81
C ILE A 53 9.81 2.47 -25.25
N HIS A 54 10.42 2.98 -24.18
CA HIS A 54 11.61 2.37 -23.60
C HIS A 54 11.29 0.93 -23.15
N PRO A 55 12.19 -0.06 -23.30
CA PRO A 55 11.89 -1.46 -22.99
C PRO A 55 11.33 -1.68 -21.57
N SER A 56 11.84 -0.94 -20.58
CA SER A 56 11.34 -0.96 -19.20
C SER A 56 9.90 -0.46 -19.07
N GLU A 57 9.53 0.58 -19.83
CA GLU A 57 8.15 1.07 -19.86
C GLU A 57 7.22 0.05 -20.51
N GLN A 58 7.65 -0.57 -21.62
CA GLN A 58 6.87 -1.63 -22.27
C GLN A 58 6.61 -2.79 -21.31
N PHE A 59 7.63 -3.22 -20.58
CA PHE A 59 7.52 -4.30 -19.60
C PHE A 59 6.55 -3.97 -18.46
N LEU A 60 6.59 -2.74 -17.95
CA LEU A 60 5.64 -2.26 -16.95
C LEU A 60 4.20 -2.26 -17.48
N ILE A 61 4.00 -1.71 -18.69
CA ILE A 61 2.67 -1.65 -19.32
C ILE A 61 2.11 -3.05 -19.59
N GLU A 62 2.94 -3.98 -20.08
CA GLU A 62 2.55 -5.38 -20.31
C GLU A 62 2.11 -6.05 -19.01
N THR A 63 2.88 -5.85 -17.93
CA THR A 63 2.57 -6.38 -16.60
C THR A 63 1.21 -5.87 -16.09
N ILE A 64 0.89 -4.60 -16.33
CA ILE A 64 -0.39 -3.98 -15.91
C ILE A 64 -1.54 -4.38 -16.84
N SER A 65 -1.27 -4.64 -18.12
CA SER A 65 -2.32 -4.85 -19.14
C SER A 65 -2.98 -6.22 -19.07
N THR A 66 -2.37 -7.19 -18.39
CA THR A 66 -2.98 -8.51 -18.18
C THR A 66 -4.24 -8.43 -17.31
N ASP A 67 -5.26 -9.26 -17.61
CA ASP A 67 -6.58 -9.15 -16.97
C ASP A 67 -6.63 -9.65 -15.52
N ASP A 68 -5.62 -10.41 -15.08
CA ASP A 68 -5.52 -10.92 -13.72
C ASP A 68 -5.37 -9.79 -12.69
N THR A 69 -5.61 -10.06 -11.41
CA THR A 69 -5.31 -9.12 -10.31
C THR A 69 -3.94 -9.37 -9.69
N ILE A 70 -3.41 -10.58 -9.85
CA ILE A 70 -2.15 -11.04 -9.26
C ILE A 70 -0.99 -10.67 -10.19
N VAL A 71 0.11 -10.17 -9.60
CA VAL A 71 1.37 -9.94 -10.30
C VAL A 71 2.40 -10.97 -9.80
N PRO A 72 2.96 -11.82 -10.68
CA PRO A 72 4.04 -12.73 -10.32
C PRO A 72 5.24 -12.00 -9.70
N VAL A 73 5.82 -12.58 -8.65
CA VAL A 73 6.94 -11.96 -7.92
C VAL A 73 8.15 -11.75 -8.81
N ALA A 74 8.40 -12.66 -9.75
CA ALA A 74 9.48 -12.51 -10.73
C ALA A 74 9.35 -11.25 -11.59
N GLN A 75 8.12 -10.80 -11.90
CA GLN A 75 7.90 -9.55 -12.63
C GLN A 75 8.14 -8.34 -11.72
N LEU A 76 7.67 -8.40 -10.47
CA LEU A 76 7.91 -7.36 -9.47
C LEU A 76 9.40 -7.16 -9.18
N ASP A 77 10.13 -8.26 -9.00
CA ASP A 77 11.58 -8.28 -8.81
C ASP A 77 12.32 -7.62 -9.98
N LYS A 78 11.92 -7.96 -11.20
CA LYS A 78 12.52 -7.37 -12.40
C LYS A 78 12.29 -5.86 -12.47
N ILE A 79 11.06 -5.39 -12.21
CA ILE A 79 10.76 -3.95 -12.18
C ILE A 79 11.58 -3.27 -11.07
N ALA A 80 11.62 -3.85 -9.87
CA ALA A 80 12.40 -3.30 -8.76
C ALA A 80 13.89 -3.23 -9.06
N GLN A 81 14.47 -4.25 -9.70
CA GLN A 81 15.88 -4.25 -10.13
C GLN A 81 16.17 -3.14 -11.13
N GLU A 82 15.26 -2.90 -12.09
CA GLU A 82 15.43 -1.83 -13.07
C GLU A 82 15.39 -0.43 -12.41
N THR A 83 14.77 -0.26 -11.24
CA THR A 83 14.79 1.03 -10.51
C THR A 83 16.15 1.42 -9.92
N PHE A 84 17.13 0.52 -9.88
CA PHE A 84 18.50 0.85 -9.44
C PHE A 84 19.35 1.47 -10.55
N ASP A 85 18.91 1.35 -11.80
CA ASP A 85 19.54 2.01 -12.95
C ASP A 85 18.88 3.37 -13.18
N ILE A 86 19.68 4.44 -13.17
CA ILE A 86 19.18 5.84 -13.17
C ILE A 86 18.34 6.13 -14.42
N GLU A 87 18.74 5.64 -15.59
CA GLU A 87 18.03 5.88 -16.85
C GLU A 87 16.67 5.16 -16.87
N LYS A 88 16.65 3.90 -16.40
CA LYS A 88 15.43 3.08 -16.35
C LYS A 88 14.49 3.53 -15.25
N TYR A 89 15.05 3.95 -14.11
CA TYR A 89 14.32 4.47 -12.96
C TYR A 89 13.38 5.61 -13.35
N GLU A 90 13.92 6.63 -14.03
CA GLU A 90 13.17 7.83 -14.39
C GLU A 90 12.02 7.50 -15.35
N VAL A 91 12.22 6.51 -16.23
CA VAL A 91 11.21 5.99 -17.15
C VAL A 91 10.12 5.22 -16.40
N ILE A 92 10.49 4.32 -15.49
CA ILE A 92 9.57 3.47 -14.72
C ILE A 92 8.67 4.33 -13.83
N ILE A 93 9.26 5.25 -13.05
CA ILE A 93 8.49 6.09 -12.12
C ILE A 93 7.56 7.04 -12.87
N ARG A 94 8.04 7.75 -13.89
CA ARG A 94 7.17 8.64 -14.71
C ARG A 94 6.05 7.86 -15.40
N SER A 95 6.32 6.64 -15.84
CA SER A 95 5.29 5.79 -16.44
C SER A 95 4.28 5.31 -15.42
N LEU A 96 4.74 4.88 -14.24
CA LEU A 96 3.89 4.44 -13.14
C LEU A 96 2.94 5.55 -12.68
N THR A 97 3.46 6.76 -12.41
CA THR A 97 2.65 7.90 -11.96
C THR A 97 1.66 8.35 -13.03
N ARG A 98 2.10 8.47 -14.29
CA ARG A 98 1.22 8.79 -15.43
C ARG A 98 0.11 7.76 -15.62
N ILE A 99 0.35 6.48 -15.34
CA ILE A 99 -0.69 5.44 -15.43
C ILE A 99 -1.65 5.57 -14.24
N LEU A 100 -1.13 5.79 -13.02
CA LEU A 100 -1.92 5.99 -11.80
C LEU A 100 -2.90 7.17 -11.88
N GLU A 101 -2.57 8.22 -12.63
CA GLU A 101 -3.45 9.39 -12.84
C GLU A 101 -4.59 9.15 -13.81
N LYS A 102 -4.55 8.09 -14.61
CA LYS A 102 -5.61 7.79 -15.58
C LYS A 102 -6.80 7.13 -14.90
N GLU A 103 -7.97 7.29 -15.51
CA GLU A 103 -9.12 6.45 -15.19
C GLU A 103 -8.83 5.02 -15.64
N LEU A 104 -8.79 4.10 -14.67
CA LEU A 104 -8.37 2.72 -14.87
C LEU A 104 -9.43 1.77 -14.31
N ASN A 105 -9.47 0.57 -14.89
CA ASN A 105 -10.27 -0.53 -14.34
C ASN A 105 -9.72 -0.97 -12.98
N SER A 106 -10.60 -1.45 -12.10
CA SER A 106 -10.28 -1.89 -10.73
C SER A 106 -9.08 -2.86 -10.68
N ASN A 107 -8.97 -3.82 -11.60
CA ASN A 107 -7.83 -4.76 -11.66
C ASN A 107 -6.49 -4.06 -11.89
N LYS A 108 -6.46 -3.06 -12.78
CA LYS A 108 -5.24 -2.30 -13.10
C LYS A 108 -4.83 -1.44 -11.92
N ILE A 109 -5.80 -0.83 -11.21
CA ILE A 109 -5.54 -0.07 -9.99
C ILE A 109 -4.89 -0.98 -8.95
N ILE A 110 -5.45 -2.16 -8.68
CA ILE A 110 -4.88 -3.11 -7.71
C ILE A 110 -3.44 -3.46 -8.07
N LYS A 111 -3.15 -3.78 -9.34
CA LYS A 111 -1.78 -4.07 -9.80
C LYS A 111 -0.83 -2.92 -9.57
N LEU A 112 -1.23 -1.69 -9.89
CA LEU A 112 -0.39 -0.51 -9.66
C LEU A 112 -0.11 -0.27 -8.18
N LEU A 113 -1.10 -0.49 -7.31
CA LEU A 113 -0.90 -0.41 -5.85
C LEU A 113 0.03 -1.51 -5.34
N ILE A 114 -0.06 -2.73 -5.88
CA ILE A 114 0.87 -3.83 -5.57
C ILE A 114 2.30 -3.48 -6.01
N ILE A 115 2.47 -3.00 -7.25
CA ILE A 115 3.78 -2.60 -7.77
C ILE A 115 4.36 -1.46 -6.93
N SER A 116 3.56 -0.44 -6.59
CA SER A 116 4.00 0.69 -5.76
C SER A 116 4.45 0.24 -4.37
N ASP A 117 3.67 -0.63 -3.71
CA ASP A 117 4.01 -1.21 -2.40
C ASP A 117 5.32 -2.00 -2.47
N TYR A 118 5.49 -2.81 -3.51
CA TYR A 118 6.70 -3.59 -3.72
C TYR A 118 7.93 -2.70 -3.97
N LEU A 119 7.79 -1.62 -4.75
CA LEU A 119 8.86 -0.67 -5.03
C LEU A 119 9.30 0.10 -3.77
N LEU A 120 8.37 0.46 -2.88
CA LEU A 120 8.73 1.08 -1.60
C LEU A 120 9.61 0.16 -0.74
N LYS A 121 9.31 -1.14 -0.75
CA LYS A 121 9.98 -2.18 0.03
C LYS A 121 11.33 -2.60 -0.57
N ASN A 122 11.37 -2.86 -1.87
CA ASN A 122 12.50 -3.52 -2.56
C ASN A 122 13.21 -2.66 -3.60
N GLY A 123 12.63 -1.52 -4.02
CA GLY A 123 13.23 -0.62 -4.99
C GLY A 123 14.27 0.33 -4.40
N CYS A 124 14.81 1.19 -5.26
CA CYS A 124 15.76 2.23 -4.86
C CYS A 124 15.12 3.25 -3.90
N SER A 125 15.94 4.00 -3.17
CA SER A 125 15.43 4.99 -2.20
C SER A 125 14.66 6.13 -2.87
N GLY A 126 15.01 6.50 -4.10
CA GLY A 126 14.34 7.56 -4.85
C GLY A 126 12.85 7.30 -5.07
N CYS A 127 12.46 6.02 -5.23
CA CYS A 127 11.05 5.63 -5.37
C CYS A 127 10.19 6.15 -4.21
N ILE A 128 10.74 6.27 -3.00
CA ILE A 128 9.98 6.73 -1.82
C ILE A 128 9.66 8.21 -1.95
N ASP A 129 10.64 9.01 -2.35
CA ASP A 129 10.49 10.47 -2.44
C ASP A 129 9.54 10.83 -3.61
N ASP A 130 9.72 10.21 -4.78
CA ASP A 130 8.84 10.46 -5.93
C ASP A 130 7.40 9.98 -5.66
N LEU A 131 7.20 8.85 -4.96
CA LEU A 131 5.85 8.39 -4.61
C LEU A 131 5.21 9.23 -3.50
N ARG A 132 5.99 9.87 -2.62
CA ARG A 132 5.47 10.85 -1.66
C ARG A 132 4.93 12.10 -2.34
N ASP A 133 5.58 12.56 -3.41
CA ASP A 133 5.09 13.71 -4.19
C ASP A 133 3.70 13.42 -4.81
N HIS A 134 3.43 12.15 -5.10
CA HIS A 134 2.15 11.68 -5.66
C HIS A 134 1.21 11.09 -4.60
N LEU A 135 1.41 11.41 -3.30
CA LEU A 135 0.60 10.88 -2.19
C LEU A 135 -0.91 11.18 -2.35
N TYR A 136 -1.26 12.29 -3.01
CA TYR A 136 -2.65 12.67 -3.26
C TYR A 136 -3.41 11.61 -4.08
N ILE A 137 -2.73 10.91 -4.99
CA ILE A 137 -3.33 9.86 -5.81
C ILE A 137 -3.72 8.66 -4.94
N PHE A 138 -2.85 8.24 -4.02
CA PHE A 138 -3.18 7.16 -3.09
C PHE A 138 -4.32 7.57 -2.14
N LYS A 139 -4.36 8.83 -1.69
CA LYS A 139 -5.48 9.37 -0.90
C LYS A 139 -6.79 9.39 -1.68
N TYR A 140 -6.74 9.62 -2.99
CA TYR A 140 -7.90 9.47 -3.87
C TYR A 140 -8.39 8.02 -3.90
N PHE A 141 -7.50 7.04 -4.06
CA PHE A 141 -7.89 5.62 -4.08
C PHE A 141 -8.43 5.08 -2.75
N GLN A 142 -8.15 5.73 -1.61
CA GLN A 142 -8.80 5.39 -0.33
C GLN A 142 -10.32 5.61 -0.35
N LYS A 143 -10.78 6.54 -1.19
CA LYS A 143 -12.20 6.87 -1.37
C LYS A 143 -12.72 6.38 -2.72
N TYR A 144 -12.02 5.45 -3.36
CA TYR A 144 -12.43 4.90 -4.64
C TYR A 144 -13.79 4.22 -4.49
N GLU A 145 -14.75 4.60 -5.33
CA GLU A 145 -16.10 4.05 -5.36
C GLU A 145 -16.39 3.52 -6.77
N GLU A 146 -16.87 2.29 -6.84
CA GLU A 146 -17.30 1.67 -8.09
C GLU A 146 -18.83 1.63 -8.14
N GLN A 147 -19.43 1.73 -9.33
CA GLN A 147 -20.89 1.77 -9.50
C GLN A 147 -21.61 0.58 -8.87
N LYS A 148 -20.91 -0.55 -8.75
CA LYS A 148 -21.35 -1.73 -7.99
C LYS A 148 -20.35 -1.97 -6.88
N ALA A 149 -20.82 -1.97 -5.64
CA ALA A 149 -20.01 -2.31 -4.48
C ALA A 149 -19.46 -3.73 -4.64
N THR A 150 -18.18 -3.81 -5.00
CA THR A 150 -17.48 -5.06 -5.30
C THR A 150 -16.39 -5.27 -4.27
N GLU A 151 -16.06 -6.52 -3.95
CA GLU A 151 -14.95 -6.85 -3.03
C GLU A 151 -13.63 -6.18 -3.46
N MET A 152 -13.43 -6.00 -4.77
CA MET A 152 -12.30 -5.29 -5.35
C MET A 152 -12.17 -3.84 -4.87
N GLN A 153 -13.29 -3.14 -4.70
CA GLN A 153 -13.29 -1.78 -4.16
C GLN A 153 -12.70 -1.76 -2.75
N ALA A 154 -13.13 -2.68 -1.87
CA ALA A 154 -12.62 -2.77 -0.51
C ALA A 154 -11.11 -3.11 -0.49
N ILE A 155 -10.64 -3.95 -1.40
CA ILE A 155 -9.21 -4.28 -1.56
C ILE A 155 -8.41 -3.04 -1.96
N ILE A 156 -8.88 -2.28 -2.96
CA ILE A 156 -8.24 -1.04 -3.42
C ILE A 156 -8.13 -0.04 -2.26
N GLN A 157 -9.24 0.21 -1.55
CA GLN A 157 -9.28 1.17 -0.45
C GLN A 157 -8.33 0.75 0.69
N LYS A 158 -8.32 -0.52 1.09
CA LYS A 158 -7.41 -1.04 2.12
C LYS A 158 -5.95 -0.92 1.71
N LYS A 159 -5.61 -1.31 0.47
CA LYS A 159 -4.24 -1.25 -0.04
C LYS A 159 -3.75 0.20 -0.16
N ALA A 160 -4.60 1.11 -0.63
CA ALA A 160 -4.31 2.53 -0.71
C ALA A 160 -4.13 3.18 0.67
N LEU A 161 -4.95 2.79 1.66
CA LEU A 161 -4.78 3.22 3.05
C LEU A 161 -3.44 2.76 3.62
N HIS A 162 -3.07 1.49 3.41
CA HIS A 162 -1.79 0.94 3.84
C HIS A 162 -0.61 1.68 3.19
N LEU A 163 -0.66 1.93 1.88
CA LEU A 163 0.37 2.69 1.17
C LEU A 163 0.56 4.10 1.72
N CYS A 164 -0.54 4.82 2.00
CA CYS A 164 -0.42 6.15 2.62
C CYS A 164 0.23 6.07 3.99
N LYS A 165 -0.12 5.09 4.84
CA LYS A 165 0.53 4.88 6.14
C LYS A 165 2.04 4.64 5.99
N LEU A 166 2.45 3.82 5.02
CA LEU A 166 3.87 3.56 4.74
C LEU A 166 4.62 4.81 4.27
N LEU A 167 4.00 5.62 3.42
CA LEU A 167 4.62 6.84 2.91
C LEU A 167 4.73 7.92 3.99
N GLU A 168 3.75 8.04 4.87
CA GLU A 168 3.70 9.01 5.97
C GLU A 168 4.64 8.63 7.13
N ASP A 169 4.70 7.34 7.53
CA ASP A 169 5.55 6.86 8.62
C ASP A 169 6.87 6.25 8.12
N LYS A 170 7.95 7.03 8.24
CA LYS A 170 9.31 6.60 7.88
C LYS A 170 9.81 5.41 8.72
N GLN A 171 9.45 5.33 10.01
CA GLN A 171 9.92 4.24 10.88
C GLN A 171 9.24 2.92 10.51
N LEU A 172 7.93 2.96 10.26
CA LEU A 172 7.18 1.81 9.79
C LEU A 172 7.75 1.31 8.44
N LEU A 173 7.98 2.23 7.51
CA LEU A 173 8.57 1.88 6.21
C LEU A 173 9.94 1.21 6.35
N GLN A 174 10.80 1.72 7.23
CA GLN A 174 12.11 1.10 7.48
C GLN A 174 11.99 -0.33 8.02
N LYS A 175 11.05 -0.59 8.94
CA LYS A 175 10.79 -1.94 9.46
C LYS A 175 10.34 -2.88 8.33
N GLU A 176 9.39 -2.44 7.51
CA GLU A 176 8.88 -3.20 6.37
C GLU A 176 9.98 -3.51 5.34
N LYS A 177 10.88 -2.56 5.04
CA LYS A 177 12.04 -2.81 4.16
C LYS A 177 12.96 -3.89 4.72
N ILE A 178 13.24 -3.87 6.02
CA ILE A 178 14.08 -4.88 6.68
C ILE A 178 13.41 -6.26 6.59
N ILE A 179 12.13 -6.34 6.90
CA ILE A 179 11.34 -7.59 6.85
C ILE A 179 11.31 -8.14 5.43
N SER A 180 10.99 -7.31 4.43
CA SER A 180 10.93 -7.74 3.04
C SER A 180 12.29 -8.23 2.52
N CYS A 181 13.39 -7.55 2.89
CA CYS A 181 14.75 -7.98 2.57
C CYS A 181 15.10 -9.33 3.21
N GLN A 182 14.70 -9.56 4.47
CA GLN A 182 14.90 -10.84 5.15
C GLN A 182 14.13 -11.97 4.49
N ILE A 183 12.86 -11.76 4.15
CA ILE A 183 12.02 -12.74 3.46
C ILE A 183 12.63 -13.09 2.11
N LYS A 184 13.00 -12.09 1.31
CA LYS A 184 13.63 -12.29 0.00
C LYS A 184 14.90 -13.13 0.11
N ARG A 185 15.77 -12.83 1.09
CA ARG A 185 17.00 -13.59 1.32
C ARG A 185 16.74 -15.04 1.71
N GLN A 186 15.72 -15.29 2.53
CA GLN A 186 15.32 -16.65 2.90
C GLN A 186 14.78 -17.42 1.70
N LEU A 187 13.99 -16.77 0.84
CA LEU A 187 13.47 -17.38 -0.38
C LEU A 187 14.60 -17.74 -1.36
N GLU A 188 15.59 -16.88 -1.54
CA GLU A 188 16.77 -17.16 -2.37
C GLU A 188 17.61 -18.32 -1.82
N ALA A 189 17.78 -18.39 -0.49
CA ALA A 189 18.47 -19.49 0.17
C ALA A 189 17.74 -20.83 -0.04
N ASN A 190 16.42 -20.84 0.13
CA ASN A 190 15.58 -22.02 -0.08
C ASN A 190 15.60 -22.47 -1.54
N LYS A 191 15.48 -21.53 -2.49
CA LYS A 191 15.64 -21.81 -3.94
C LYS A 191 16.96 -22.53 -4.20
N SER A 192 18.07 -22.02 -3.64
CA SER A 192 19.40 -22.59 -3.83
C SER A 192 19.54 -24.01 -3.24
N GLN A 193 18.92 -24.28 -2.09
CA GLN A 193 18.87 -25.63 -1.51
C GLN A 193 18.09 -26.61 -2.38
N ILE A 194 16.95 -26.18 -2.92
CA ILE A 194 16.12 -27.01 -3.80
C ILE A 194 16.84 -27.32 -5.11
N TYR A 195 17.51 -26.33 -5.72
CA TYR A 195 18.32 -26.57 -6.92
C TYR A 195 19.56 -27.42 -6.64
N GLY A 196 20.16 -27.31 -5.44
CA GLY A 196 21.29 -28.11 -5.00
C GLY A 196 20.97 -29.61 -4.80
N LEU A 197 19.73 -29.93 -4.41
CA LEU A 197 19.26 -31.33 -4.31
C LEU A 197 19.04 -31.99 -5.68
N GLY A 198 19.05 -31.23 -6.78
CA GLY A 198 18.91 -31.74 -8.15
C GLY A 198 20.18 -32.36 -8.74
N ASN A 199 21.34 -32.20 -8.08
CA ASN A 199 22.63 -32.71 -8.52
C ASN A 199 23.15 -33.83 -7.59
N ILE A 200 22.29 -34.77 -7.20
CA ILE A 200 22.74 -36.01 -6.56
C ILE A 200 23.23 -36.94 -7.69
N GLU A 201 24.53 -36.88 -7.98
CA GLU A 201 25.23 -37.87 -8.81
C GLU A 201 25.17 -39.23 -8.09
N GLY A 202 24.17 -40.05 -8.42
CA GLY A 202 24.00 -41.39 -7.83
C GLY A 202 22.59 -41.97 -7.81
N LEU A 203 21.56 -41.24 -8.24
CA LEU A 203 20.19 -41.79 -8.32
C LEU A 203 19.92 -42.55 -9.63
N ASP A 204 19.35 -43.74 -9.49
CA ASP A 204 18.99 -44.66 -10.57
C ASP A 204 18.01 -44.02 -11.59
N ALA A 205 18.17 -44.35 -12.88
CA ALA A 205 17.51 -43.69 -14.02
C ALA A 205 15.96 -43.72 -13.93
N THR A 206 15.42 -44.70 -13.19
CA THR A 206 13.99 -44.88 -12.96
C THR A 206 13.41 -43.85 -11.99
N GLU A 207 14.20 -43.40 -11.00
CA GLU A 207 13.79 -42.36 -10.04
C GLU A 207 13.96 -40.95 -10.63
N GLN A 208 14.96 -40.73 -11.49
CA GLN A 208 15.11 -39.48 -12.24
C GLN A 208 13.90 -39.19 -13.14
N SER A 209 13.25 -40.21 -13.70
CA SER A 209 12.04 -40.08 -14.52
C SER A 209 10.80 -39.68 -13.69
N LYS A 210 10.63 -40.24 -12.49
CA LYS A 210 9.59 -39.84 -11.53
C LYS A 210 9.84 -38.43 -10.98
N PHE A 211 11.08 -38.10 -10.67
CA PHE A 211 11.46 -36.78 -10.17
C PHE A 211 11.33 -35.70 -11.25
N SER A 212 11.63 -36.03 -12.52
CA SER A 212 11.43 -35.13 -13.67
C SER A 212 9.97 -34.87 -14.00
N ARG A 213 9.05 -35.80 -13.66
CA ARG A 213 7.60 -35.57 -13.71
C ARG A 213 7.09 -34.67 -12.58
N LEU A 214 7.69 -34.76 -11.39
CA LEU A 214 7.45 -33.82 -10.28
C LEU A 214 8.07 -32.43 -10.53
N LYS A 215 9.12 -32.36 -11.35
CA LYS A 215 9.80 -31.16 -11.87
C LYS A 215 8.97 -30.38 -12.90
N SER A 216 7.64 -30.42 -12.82
CA SER A 216 6.82 -29.42 -13.50
C SER A 216 7.02 -28.07 -12.78
N LEU A 217 8.12 -27.40 -13.11
CA LEU A 217 8.57 -26.10 -12.64
C LEU A 217 7.46 -25.04 -12.63
N LYS A 218 6.42 -25.23 -13.45
CA LYS A 218 5.22 -24.40 -13.49
C LYS A 218 4.41 -24.47 -12.18
N TYR A 219 4.18 -25.66 -11.63
CA TYR A 219 3.45 -25.82 -10.37
C TYR A 219 4.28 -25.38 -9.17
N PHE A 220 5.60 -25.57 -9.21
CA PHE A 220 6.47 -25.17 -8.10
C PHE A 220 6.67 -23.65 -7.99
N VAL A 221 6.82 -22.95 -9.13
CA VAL A 221 6.83 -21.47 -9.15
C VAL A 221 5.47 -20.92 -8.74
N GLN A 222 4.37 -21.51 -9.21
CA GLN A 222 3.02 -21.15 -8.74
C GLN A 222 2.83 -21.41 -7.25
N LEU A 223 3.37 -22.50 -6.71
CA LEU A 223 3.30 -22.80 -5.29
C LEU A 223 4.12 -21.79 -4.47
N ASN A 224 5.30 -21.39 -4.95
CA ASN A 224 6.08 -20.35 -4.30
C ASN A 224 5.39 -18.99 -4.35
N ASP A 225 4.78 -18.59 -5.48
CA ASP A 225 4.02 -17.35 -5.58
C ASP A 225 2.75 -17.38 -4.69
N LEU A 226 2.14 -18.56 -4.52
CA LEU A 226 0.96 -18.76 -3.68
C LEU A 226 1.34 -18.80 -2.19
N VAL A 227 2.46 -19.45 -1.85
CA VAL A 227 3.05 -19.47 -0.51
C VAL A 227 3.54 -18.08 -0.13
N GLU A 228 4.14 -17.33 -1.04
CA GLU A 228 4.62 -15.96 -0.81
C GLU A 228 3.44 -14.99 -0.64
N ASN A 229 2.39 -15.09 -1.47
CA ASN A 229 1.13 -14.38 -1.23
C ASN A 229 0.47 -14.78 0.10
N TYR A 230 0.54 -16.06 0.48
CA TYR A 230 0.04 -16.53 1.76
C TYR A 230 0.88 -15.97 2.92
N PHE A 231 2.20 -15.86 2.77
CA PHE A 231 3.10 -15.28 3.76
C PHE A 231 2.86 -13.79 3.95
N TYR A 232 2.72 -13.01 2.86
CA TYR A 232 2.39 -11.59 2.98
C TYR A 232 1.01 -11.39 3.62
N LYS A 233 0.00 -12.18 3.23
CA LYS A 233 -1.33 -12.14 3.84
C LYS A 233 -1.33 -12.56 5.31
N TYR A 234 -0.49 -13.53 5.69
CA TYR A 234 -0.37 -14.02 7.06
C TYR A 234 0.43 -13.05 7.94
N LEU A 235 1.47 -12.42 7.39
CA LEU A 235 2.24 -11.39 8.08
C LEU A 235 1.40 -10.13 8.33
N ASP A 236 0.60 -9.69 7.36
CA ASP A 236 -0.36 -8.60 7.56
C ASP A 236 -1.36 -8.95 8.68
N ASN A 237 -1.88 -10.18 8.69
CA ASN A 237 -2.84 -10.63 9.72
C ASN A 237 -2.19 -10.83 11.10
N MET A 238 -0.89 -11.12 11.16
CA MET A 238 -0.12 -11.18 12.41
C MET A 238 0.21 -9.77 12.93
N ASN A 239 0.52 -8.84 12.03
CA ASN A 239 0.70 -7.43 12.38
C ASN A 239 -0.60 -6.84 12.95
N ASP A 240 -1.75 -7.11 12.33
CA ASP A 240 -3.05 -6.69 12.87
C ASP A 240 -3.30 -7.24 14.28
N LYS A 241 -2.96 -8.52 14.52
CA LYS A 241 -3.06 -9.14 15.86
C LYS A 241 -2.07 -8.56 16.87
N LEU A 242 -0.86 -8.20 16.44
CA LEU A 242 0.13 -7.56 17.30
C LEU A 242 -0.30 -6.15 17.70
N ASP A 243 -0.93 -5.41 16.78
CA ASP A 243 -1.51 -4.10 17.07
C ASP A 243 -2.66 -4.22 18.09
N ASP A 244 -3.57 -5.18 17.91
CA ASP A 244 -4.66 -5.47 18.88
C ASP A 244 -4.11 -5.85 20.27
N MET A 245 -3.04 -6.66 20.31
CA MET A 245 -2.39 -7.02 21.57
C MET A 245 -1.71 -5.82 22.22
N THR A 246 -1.09 -4.94 21.43
CA THR A 246 -0.44 -3.72 21.91
C THR A 246 -1.46 -2.77 22.53
N GLU A 247 -2.62 -2.57 21.90
CA GLU A 247 -3.72 -1.78 22.44
C GLU A 247 -4.24 -2.39 23.76
N THR A 248 -4.44 -3.71 23.80
CA THR A 248 -4.89 -4.43 25.00
C THR A 248 -3.91 -4.29 26.17
N ILE A 249 -2.60 -4.38 25.89
CA ILE A 249 -1.56 -4.19 26.90
C ILE A 249 -1.56 -2.74 27.39
N GLY A 250 -1.67 -1.76 26.48
CA GLY A 250 -1.78 -0.34 26.83
C GLY A 250 -2.90 -0.07 27.82
N VAL A 251 -4.12 -0.56 27.53
CA VAL A 251 -5.28 -0.41 28.41
C VAL A 251 -5.03 -1.01 29.80
N LYS A 252 -4.40 -2.19 29.88
CA LYS A 252 -4.09 -2.81 31.18
C LYS A 252 -3.04 -2.01 31.95
N VAL A 253 -2.01 -1.51 31.28
CA VAL A 253 -0.98 -0.66 31.91
C VAL A 253 -1.62 0.60 32.49
N ASP A 254 -2.50 1.26 31.73
CA ASP A 254 -3.21 2.46 32.20
C ASP A 254 -4.10 2.17 33.41
N GLN A 255 -4.79 1.02 33.43
CA GLN A 255 -5.56 0.57 34.60
C GLN A 255 -4.68 0.37 35.83
N TYR A 256 -3.50 -0.24 35.67
CA TYR A 256 -2.55 -0.42 36.76
C TYR A 256 -1.99 0.91 37.27
N ILE A 257 -1.65 1.84 36.37
CA ILE A 257 -1.21 3.19 36.73
C ILE A 257 -2.30 3.91 37.54
N GLY A 258 -3.56 3.86 37.08
CA GLY A 258 -4.70 4.44 37.81
C GLY A 258 -4.90 3.84 39.19
N TYR A 259 -4.76 2.52 39.35
CA TYR A 259 -4.82 1.85 40.65
C TYR A 259 -3.73 2.34 41.61
N ILE A 260 -2.49 2.46 41.12
CA ILE A 260 -1.36 2.96 41.93
C ILE A 260 -1.60 4.41 42.36
N GLN A 261 -2.04 5.28 41.44
CA GLN A 261 -2.34 6.69 41.74
C GLN A 261 -3.44 6.82 42.80
N LYS A 262 -4.53 6.06 42.67
CA LYS A 262 -5.63 6.05 43.66
C LYS A 262 -5.15 5.58 45.04
N LYS A 263 -4.27 4.58 45.09
CA LYS A 263 -3.69 4.09 46.33
C LYS A 263 -2.79 5.13 47.01
N ILE A 264 -1.97 5.85 46.22
CA ILE A 264 -1.14 6.96 46.73
C ILE A 264 -2.02 8.07 47.32
N GLN A 265 -3.08 8.47 46.61
CA GLN A 265 -4.01 9.50 47.09
C GLN A 265 -4.68 9.08 48.41
N SER A 266 -5.14 7.83 48.52
CA SER A 266 -5.77 7.31 49.75
C SER A 266 -4.83 7.26 50.97
N HIS A 267 -3.52 7.14 50.76
CA HIS A 267 -2.53 7.17 51.86
C HIS A 267 -2.08 8.59 52.24
N SER A 268 -2.32 9.59 51.39
CA SER A 268 -2.02 10.99 51.70
C SER A 268 -3.07 11.66 52.58
N THR A 269 -4.32 11.19 52.57
CA THR A 269 -5.43 11.80 53.32
C THR A 269 -5.47 11.40 54.80
N ASP A 270 -4.83 10.29 55.19
CA ASP A 270 -4.85 9.79 56.57
C ASP A 270 -3.78 10.38 57.50
N LYS A 271 -2.92 11.29 57.01
CA LYS A 271 -1.86 11.93 57.83
C LYS A 271 -2.14 13.38 58.24
N SER A 272 -3.33 13.93 57.98
CA SER A 272 -3.65 15.32 58.36
C SER A 272 -4.31 15.50 59.73
N GLN A 273 -4.54 14.41 60.48
CA GLN A 273 -5.03 14.52 61.85
C GLN A 273 -3.96 14.01 62.80
N ASN A 274 -3.43 14.92 63.62
CA ASN A 274 -2.67 14.70 64.86
C ASN A 274 -1.13 14.90 64.80
N SER A 275 -0.68 16.16 64.76
CA SER A 275 0.40 16.62 65.64
C SER A 275 0.34 18.14 65.87
N GLN A 276 -0.46 18.56 66.85
CA GLN A 276 -0.10 19.69 67.70
C GLN A 276 0.98 19.19 68.68
N PHE A 277 2.23 19.61 68.52
CA PHE A 277 3.22 19.68 69.62
C PHE A 277 4.26 20.76 69.25
N VAL A 278 4.07 21.98 69.75
CA VAL A 278 4.71 22.61 70.92
C VAL A 278 6.17 23.01 70.67
N ASP A 279 6.37 24.32 70.77
CA ASP A 279 7.64 25.03 70.86
C ASP A 279 8.63 24.47 71.90
N SER A 280 9.90 24.71 71.60
CA SER A 280 10.97 25.13 72.52
C SER A 280 12.15 24.17 72.74
N CYS A 281 13.29 24.85 72.88
CA CYS A 281 14.57 24.45 73.47
C CYS A 281 15.54 23.70 72.54
N MET A 282 16.48 24.42 71.94
CA MET A 282 17.86 24.52 72.46
C MET A 282 18.71 25.39 71.52
N ASP A 283 19.17 26.52 72.06
CA ASP A 283 20.36 27.24 71.62
C ASP A 283 21.58 26.31 71.60
N TYR A 284 22.46 26.44 70.61
CA TYR A 284 23.91 26.49 70.77
C TYR A 284 24.53 27.02 69.46
N ASP A 285 24.98 28.27 69.50
CA ASP A 285 26.12 28.75 68.71
C ASP A 285 27.34 27.87 69.01
N ILE A 286 28.13 27.45 68.00
CA ILE A 286 29.61 27.45 67.99
C ILE A 286 30.12 27.41 66.53
N ASP A 287 31.05 28.31 66.27
CA ASP A 287 31.85 28.59 65.08
C ASP A 287 32.55 27.40 64.38
N GLY A 288 32.86 27.55 63.08
CA GLY A 288 33.76 26.61 62.40
C GLY A 288 34.00 26.87 60.91
N ALA A 289 34.94 27.76 60.63
CA ALA A 289 35.48 28.20 59.34
C ALA A 289 35.83 27.17 58.22
N ASN A 290 35.94 27.74 57.00
CA ASN A 290 36.69 27.34 55.79
C ASN A 290 35.94 26.46 54.76
N GLY A 291 35.81 26.82 53.49
CA GLY A 291 36.27 27.98 52.73
C GLY A 291 35.99 27.79 51.22
N ALA A 292 35.71 28.91 50.53
CA ALA A 292 35.99 29.29 49.13
C ALA A 292 35.83 28.23 48.00
N GLN A 293 35.18 28.47 46.85
CA GLN A 293 35.25 29.60 45.91
C GLN A 293 33.96 29.58 45.03
N LYS A 294 33.21 30.68 44.92
CA LYS A 294 33.21 31.68 43.83
C LYS A 294 33.08 31.14 42.39
N ASN A 295 31.90 31.38 41.78
CA ASN A 295 31.67 32.25 40.59
C ASN A 295 30.17 32.15 40.22
N GLN A 296 29.34 33.15 40.52
CA GLN A 296 29.03 34.33 39.70
C GLN A 296 28.55 33.98 38.29
N PHE A 297 27.23 34.07 38.05
CA PHE A 297 26.60 35.12 37.23
C PHE A 297 25.07 34.97 37.26
N GLU A 298 24.38 36.00 37.76
CA GLU A 298 22.96 36.27 37.46
C GLU A 298 22.82 36.82 36.03
N PRO A 299 21.60 36.90 35.46
CA PRO A 299 20.85 38.14 35.69
C PRO A 299 19.36 37.95 36.00
N ALA A 300 18.85 38.99 36.64
CA ALA A 300 17.52 39.20 37.16
C ALA A 300 16.46 39.61 36.10
N ILE A 301 15.24 39.80 36.63
CA ILE A 301 14.08 40.58 36.11
C ILE A 301 13.10 39.74 35.28
N GLY A 302 11.80 39.65 35.58
CA GLY A 302 11.01 40.37 36.57
C GLY A 302 9.67 39.67 36.84
N THR A 303 9.20 39.87 38.06
CA THR A 303 7.87 39.53 38.56
C THR A 303 6.86 40.53 38.02
N ASP A 304 5.84 40.06 37.31
CA ASP A 304 4.56 40.74 37.23
C ASP A 304 3.46 39.84 37.77
N ILE A 305 2.75 40.43 38.71
CA ILE A 305 1.64 39.93 39.51
C ILE A 305 0.39 40.01 38.63
N LEU A 306 -0.32 38.90 38.48
CA LEU A 306 -1.74 38.91 38.11
C LEU A 306 -2.48 37.95 39.03
N GLU A 307 -3.23 38.56 39.94
CA GLU A 307 -4.31 37.96 40.70
C GLU A 307 -5.40 37.48 39.74
N PHE A 308 -5.80 36.21 39.85
CA PHE A 308 -7.08 35.72 39.39
C PHE A 308 -7.64 34.82 40.49
N GLU A 309 -8.51 35.40 41.30
CA GLU A 309 -9.60 34.67 41.94
C GLU A 309 -10.55 34.22 40.83
N ASP A 310 -10.92 32.93 40.80
CA ASP A 310 -12.26 32.50 40.40
C ASP A 310 -12.51 31.04 40.83
N ASN A 311 -13.66 30.88 41.48
CA ASN A 311 -14.18 29.64 42.08
C ASN A 311 -14.34 28.50 41.04
N PRO A 312 -13.98 27.25 41.36
CA PRO A 312 -14.46 26.11 40.58
C PRO A 312 -15.87 25.71 41.04
N ASP A 313 -16.84 25.98 40.16
CA ASP A 313 -18.24 25.59 40.26
C ASP A 313 -18.43 24.06 40.36
N GLU A 314 -19.37 23.63 41.21
CA GLU A 314 -19.75 22.25 41.55
C GLU A 314 -20.45 21.45 40.42
N GLU A 315 -20.41 21.87 39.14
CA GLU A 315 -21.18 21.22 38.05
C GLU A 315 -20.45 20.09 37.29
N THR A 316 -19.19 19.76 37.60
CA THR A 316 -18.41 18.81 36.79
C THR A 316 -18.63 17.31 37.12
N PHE A 317 -19.23 16.97 38.25
CA PHE A 317 -19.38 15.55 38.65
C PHE A 317 -20.54 14.83 37.93
N ALA A 318 -21.66 15.51 37.66
CA ALA A 318 -22.81 14.88 37.01
C ALA A 318 -22.53 14.53 35.53
N THR A 319 -21.65 15.30 34.87
CA THR A 319 -21.31 15.11 33.45
C THR A 319 -20.26 14.01 33.25
N GLN A 320 -19.42 13.73 34.25
CA GLN A 320 -18.46 12.62 34.21
C GLN A 320 -19.16 11.27 34.38
N ASN A 321 -20.10 11.14 35.31
CA ASN A 321 -20.83 9.87 35.53
C ASN A 321 -21.62 9.43 34.28
N LYS A 322 -22.26 10.37 33.57
CA LYS A 322 -22.98 10.04 32.32
C LYS A 322 -22.05 9.54 31.21
N LYS A 323 -20.82 10.05 31.12
CA LYS A 323 -19.83 9.57 30.14
C LYS A 323 -19.32 8.17 30.48
N GLU A 324 -19.17 7.86 31.76
CA GLU A 324 -18.77 6.51 32.20
C GLU A 324 -19.87 5.47 31.95
N GLU A 325 -21.13 5.80 32.24
CA GLU A 325 -22.28 4.92 31.94
C GLU A 325 -22.39 4.63 30.43
N GLN A 326 -22.22 5.65 29.59
CA GLN A 326 -22.28 5.49 28.13
C GLN A 326 -21.13 4.61 27.60
N LYS A 327 -19.94 4.69 28.22
CA LYS A 327 -18.79 3.86 27.87
C LYS A 327 -19.01 2.40 28.30
N GLN A 328 -19.63 2.15 29.44
CA GLN A 328 -19.98 0.80 29.90
C GLN A 328 -21.04 0.14 29.00
N GLN A 329 -22.07 0.88 28.58
CA GLN A 329 -23.08 0.37 27.63
C GLN A 329 -22.47 -0.01 26.27
N GLN A 330 -21.55 0.80 25.74
CA GLN A 330 -20.85 0.45 24.50
C GLN A 330 -19.97 -0.78 24.63
N GLN A 331 -19.37 -1.02 25.81
CA GLN A 331 -18.58 -2.22 26.05
C GLN A 331 -19.46 -3.48 26.14
N GLN A 332 -20.63 -3.39 26.77
CA GLN A 332 -21.59 -4.50 26.82
C GLN A 332 -22.09 -4.87 25.41
N GLN A 333 -22.49 -3.89 24.59
CA GLN A 333 -22.91 -4.14 23.21
C GLN A 333 -21.81 -4.81 22.37
N LYS A 334 -20.54 -4.42 22.55
CA LYS A 334 -19.42 -5.06 21.85
C LYS A 334 -19.20 -6.51 22.30
N GLN A 335 -19.48 -6.83 23.57
CA GLN A 335 -19.40 -8.21 24.07
C GLN A 335 -20.54 -9.07 23.51
N GLU A 336 -21.77 -8.55 23.50
CA GLU A 336 -22.94 -9.25 22.93
C GLU A 336 -22.73 -9.58 21.44
N ILE A 337 -22.26 -8.61 20.63
CA ILE A 337 -21.96 -8.85 19.21
C ILE A 337 -20.87 -9.91 19.02
N LYS A 338 -19.91 -9.99 19.94
CA LYS A 338 -18.83 -10.98 19.88
C LYS A 338 -19.34 -12.38 20.20
N GLU A 339 -20.21 -12.51 21.21
CA GLU A 339 -20.86 -13.76 21.58
C GLU A 339 -21.80 -14.26 20.47
N GLU A 340 -22.57 -13.37 19.86
CA GLU A 340 -23.45 -13.69 18.73
C GLU A 340 -22.67 -14.24 17.53
N LYS A 341 -21.52 -13.62 17.19
CA LYS A 341 -20.63 -14.12 16.13
C LYS A 341 -19.99 -15.47 16.45
N GLN A 342 -19.72 -15.76 17.73
CA GLN A 342 -19.21 -17.06 18.13
C GLN A 342 -20.29 -18.14 18.02
N HIS A 343 -21.52 -17.82 18.45
CA HIS A 343 -22.67 -18.70 18.31
C HIS A 343 -22.97 -19.00 16.83
N GLN A 344 -22.93 -17.98 15.96
CA GLN A 344 -23.16 -18.15 14.52
C GLN A 344 -22.15 -19.11 13.87
N LYS A 345 -20.86 -18.98 14.22
CA LYS A 345 -19.83 -19.90 13.74
C LYS A 345 -20.06 -21.32 14.24
N GLN A 346 -20.47 -21.48 15.50
CA GLN A 346 -20.74 -22.81 16.05
C GLN A 346 -21.93 -23.48 15.34
N THR A 347 -22.98 -22.72 15.03
CA THR A 347 -24.12 -23.25 14.25
C THR A 347 -23.74 -23.57 12.79
N GLU A 348 -22.79 -22.84 12.20
CA GLU A 348 -22.26 -23.18 10.86
C GLU A 348 -21.51 -24.52 10.89
N TYR A 349 -20.67 -24.75 11.91
CA TYR A 349 -19.97 -26.04 12.08
C TYR A 349 -20.94 -27.21 12.30
N GLU A 350 -21.97 -27.04 13.13
CA GLU A 350 -22.98 -28.08 13.37
C GLU A 350 -23.76 -28.42 12.09
N ASN A 351 -24.07 -27.42 11.26
CA ASN A 351 -24.74 -27.63 9.97
C ASN A 351 -23.83 -28.34 8.95
N GLU A 352 -22.53 -28.01 8.90
CA GLU A 352 -21.56 -28.71 8.05
C GLU A 352 -21.39 -30.17 8.46
N GLU A 353 -21.39 -30.46 9.77
CA GLU A 353 -21.31 -31.82 10.31
C GLU A 353 -22.55 -32.65 9.94
N LEU A 354 -23.75 -32.07 10.02
CA LEU A 354 -24.99 -32.73 9.59
C LEU A 354 -24.99 -33.03 8.08
N GLN A 355 -24.49 -32.11 7.25
CA GLN A 355 -24.38 -32.35 5.80
C GLN A 355 -23.41 -33.50 5.46
N MET A 356 -22.33 -33.64 6.24
CA MET A 356 -21.38 -34.76 6.07
C MET A 356 -21.99 -36.11 6.45
N ILE A 357 -22.85 -36.15 7.48
CA ILE A 357 -23.55 -37.37 7.89
C ILE A 357 -24.53 -37.82 6.79
N ASP A 358 -25.32 -36.89 6.23
CA ASP A 358 -26.24 -37.18 5.13
C ASP A 358 -25.53 -37.74 3.87
N LEU A 359 -24.32 -37.26 3.58
CA LEU A 359 -23.51 -37.76 2.46
C LEU A 359 -23.02 -39.19 2.68
N LEU A 360 -22.63 -39.54 3.92
CA LEU A 360 -22.17 -40.89 4.25
C LEU A 360 -23.32 -41.92 4.21
N GLU A 361 -24.54 -41.54 4.59
CA GLU A 361 -25.70 -42.44 4.51
C GLU A 361 -26.14 -42.76 3.06
N LEU A 362 -25.77 -41.91 2.10
CA LEU A 362 -26.04 -42.15 0.67
C LEU A 362 -25.04 -43.13 0.03
N GLU A 363 -23.79 -43.18 0.50
CA GLU A 363 -22.78 -44.09 -0.05
C GLU A 363 -23.10 -45.56 0.31
N ASP A 364 -23.55 -45.83 1.53
CA ASP A 364 -23.89 -47.19 2.00
C ASP A 364 -25.08 -47.83 1.24
N ASN A 365 -25.92 -47.03 0.58
CA ASN A 365 -27.05 -47.54 -0.22
C ASN A 365 -26.69 -47.89 -1.67
N THR A 366 -25.49 -47.55 -2.15
CA THR A 366 -25.10 -47.79 -3.56
C THR A 366 -24.41 -49.13 -3.82
N ASP A 367 -23.87 -49.78 -2.79
CA ASP A 367 -23.15 -51.06 -2.92
C ASP A 367 -24.06 -52.30 -2.97
N SER A 368 -25.37 -52.15 -2.73
CA SER A 368 -26.32 -53.28 -2.79
C SER A 368 -26.80 -53.64 -4.21
N LYS A 369 -26.42 -52.91 -5.27
CA LYS A 369 -27.01 -53.08 -6.62
C LYS A 369 -26.11 -53.64 -7.73
N PHE A 370 -24.83 -53.90 -7.50
CA PHE A 370 -23.96 -54.52 -8.52
C PHE A 370 -23.63 -55.98 -8.19
N GLY A 371 -24.66 -56.83 -8.30
CA GLY A 371 -24.50 -58.27 -8.44
C GLY A 371 -24.01 -58.65 -9.84
N THR A 372 -22.82 -59.25 -9.89
CA THR A 372 -22.36 -60.30 -10.83
C THR A 372 -22.57 -60.10 -12.34
N SER A 373 -21.46 -59.97 -13.09
CA SER A 373 -21.21 -60.87 -14.23
C SER A 373 -19.73 -60.91 -14.64
N ASN A 374 -19.19 -62.13 -14.56
CA ASN A 374 -18.04 -62.67 -15.29
C ASN A 374 -17.88 -62.12 -16.74
N GLN A 375 -16.64 -61.97 -17.20
CA GLN A 375 -15.96 -62.77 -18.24
C GLN A 375 -14.76 -62.02 -18.86
N TYR A 376 -13.88 -62.78 -19.55
CA TYR A 376 -12.62 -62.41 -20.25
C TYR A 376 -11.38 -62.41 -19.33
N SER A 377 -10.61 -63.50 -19.17
CA SER A 377 -10.05 -64.50 -20.09
C SER A 377 -9.22 -63.92 -21.25
N LYS A 378 -7.90 -64.14 -21.14
CA LYS A 378 -6.90 -64.38 -22.20
C LYS A 378 -6.65 -63.25 -23.22
N ASN A 379 -5.44 -62.68 -23.15
CA ASN A 379 -4.48 -62.85 -24.25
C ASN A 379 -3.04 -62.69 -23.76
N LYS A 380 -2.34 -63.82 -23.89
CA LYS A 380 -0.89 -63.97 -23.92
C LYS A 380 -0.44 -63.77 -25.37
N ASP A 381 0.82 -63.39 -25.51
CA ASP A 381 1.68 -63.55 -26.68
C ASP A 381 1.73 -62.40 -27.71
N TYR A 382 2.96 -62.21 -28.22
CA TYR A 382 3.49 -61.20 -29.18
C TYR A 382 3.82 -59.84 -28.52
N LEU A 383 5.07 -59.36 -28.47
CA LEU A 383 6.16 -59.39 -29.44
C LEU A 383 7.56 -59.31 -28.77
N LEU A 384 8.54 -59.88 -29.48
CA LEU A 384 9.99 -59.84 -29.22
C LEU A 384 10.56 -58.44 -29.00
#